data_AF-A0A2M8Y5E9-F1
#
_entry.id   AF-A0A2M8Y5E9-F1
#
_cell.length_a   1.000
_cell.length_b   1.000
_cell.length_c   1.000
_cell.angle_alpha   90.00
_cell.angle_beta   90.00
_cell.angle_gamma   90.00
#
_symmetry.space_group_name_H-M   'P 1'
#
loop_
_entity.id
_entity.type
_entity.pdbx_description
1 polymer ?
#
loop_
_entity_poly.entity_id
_entity_poly.type
_entity_poly.pdbx_seq_one_letter_code
_entity_poly.pdbx_strand_id
1 'polypeptide(L)'
;MSSGEAHTIWFPELKQLLQENWKTNLTIRKQFKLVADLDNKLNQIRTERNIQPPMMWCPKCQERHRSKFRSISITAMYFALKKFDNCTEIEFKELIKNWKVYSEEKNIDIYGKEMAKSNLTQSTKA
;
A
#
# COMPACT_ATOMS: atom_id res chain seq x y z
N MET A 1 -6.10 20.98 -12.03
CA MET A 1 -6.06 19.53 -11.70
C MET A 1 -6.70 18.79 -12.85
N SER A 2 -5.98 17.84 -13.46
CA SER A 2 -6.55 17.01 -14.51
C SER A 2 -7.48 15.95 -13.90
N SER A 3 -8.55 15.59 -14.61
CA SER A 3 -9.54 14.60 -14.14
C SER A 3 -8.89 13.23 -14.01
N GLY A 4 -8.43 12.86 -12.80
CA GLY A 4 -7.85 11.55 -12.50
C GLY A 4 -6.67 11.56 -11.53
N GLU A 5 -6.02 12.71 -11.32
CA GLU A 5 -4.85 12.81 -10.43
C GLU A 5 -5.18 12.45 -8.98
N ALA A 6 -6.39 12.78 -8.52
CA ALA A 6 -6.87 12.45 -7.17
C ALA A 6 -6.91 10.93 -6.88
N HIS A 7 -7.02 10.10 -7.92
CA HIS A 7 -7.02 8.64 -7.82
C HIS A 7 -5.68 8.01 -8.22
N THR A 8 -4.73 8.81 -8.71
CA THR A 8 -3.44 8.32 -9.18
C THR A 8 -2.50 8.09 -7.98
N ILE A 9 -1.89 6.91 -7.94
CA ILE A 9 -0.87 6.54 -6.94
C ILE A 9 0.49 6.47 -7.62
N TRP A 10 0.59 5.72 -8.71
CA TRP A 10 1.86 5.48 -9.40
C TRP A 10 2.20 6.57 -10.43
N PHE A 11 2.54 7.76 -9.93
CA PHE A 11 3.14 8.84 -10.71
C PHE A 11 4.51 8.42 -11.28
N PRO A 12 4.97 8.99 -12.40
CA PRO A 12 6.28 8.64 -12.99
C PRO A 12 7.43 8.70 -11.99
N GLU A 13 7.47 9.72 -11.13
CA GLU A 13 8.50 9.92 -10.11
C GLU A 13 8.47 8.80 -9.06
N LEU A 14 7.28 8.32 -8.72
CA LEU A 14 7.12 7.23 -7.77
C LEU A 14 7.53 5.89 -8.38
N LYS A 15 7.25 5.68 -9.67
CA LYS A 15 7.72 4.51 -10.41
C LYS A 15 9.24 4.48 -10.43
N GLN A 16 9.88 5.60 -10.78
CA GLN A 16 11.34 5.70 -10.80
C GLN A 16 11.95 5.38 -9.43
N LEU A 17 11.39 5.96 -8.35
CA LEU A 17 11.84 5.68 -6.99
C LEU A 17 11.73 4.18 -6.65
N LEU A 18 10.63 3.52 -7.03
CA LEU A 18 10.45 2.09 -6.85
C LEU A 18 11.51 1.28 -7.62
N GLN A 19 11.76 1.63 -8.88
CA GLN A 19 12.72 0.92 -9.75
C GLN A 19 14.16 1.04 -9.25
N GLU A 20 14.57 2.22 -8.78
CA GLU A 20 15.92 2.49 -8.30
C GLU A 20 16.22 1.81 -6.95
N ASN A 21 15.21 1.69 -6.09
CA ASN A 21 15.40 1.21 -4.71
C ASN A 21 14.99 -0.25 -4.51
N TRP A 22 14.24 -0.83 -5.44
CA TRP A 22 13.87 -2.24 -5.37
C TRP A 22 15.08 -3.15 -5.60
N LYS A 23 15.25 -4.14 -4.71
CA LYS A 23 16.19 -5.25 -4.88
C LYS A 23 15.48 -6.55 -4.51
N THR A 24 15.67 -7.60 -5.30
CA THR A 24 14.99 -8.89 -5.13
C THR A 24 15.21 -9.53 -3.76
N ASN A 25 16.37 -9.29 -3.15
CA ASN A 25 16.75 -9.87 -1.85
C ASN A 25 16.50 -8.96 -0.63
N LEU A 26 15.56 -8.00 -0.71
CA LEU A 26 15.22 -7.17 0.45
C LEU A 26 14.46 -7.98 1.52
N THR A 27 14.86 -7.82 2.78
CA THR A 27 14.08 -8.34 3.91
C THR A 27 12.75 -7.58 4.04
N ILE A 28 11.72 -8.22 4.58
CA ILE A 28 10.38 -7.62 4.73
C ILE A 28 10.42 -6.32 5.54
N ARG A 29 11.29 -6.23 6.55
CA ARG A 29 11.52 -4.97 7.28
C ARG A 29 12.04 -3.84 6.37
N LYS A 30 12.96 -4.13 5.45
CA LYS A 30 13.46 -3.14 4.48
C LYS A 30 12.41 -2.82 3.42
N GLN A 31 11.56 -3.77 3.05
CA GLN A 31 10.42 -3.55 2.17
C GLN A 31 9.43 -2.54 2.78
N PHE A 32 9.15 -2.62 4.09
CA PHE A 32 8.33 -1.61 4.77
C PHE A 32 8.97 -0.22 4.80
N LYS A 33 10.30 -0.12 4.93
CA LYS A 33 10.99 1.16 4.79
C LYS A 33 10.79 1.74 3.39
N LEU A 34 10.94 0.93 2.35
CA LEU A 34 10.67 1.34 0.98
C LEU A 34 9.21 1.78 0.78
N VAL A 35 8.24 1.07 1.37
CA VAL A 35 6.84 1.50 1.35
C VAL A 35 6.65 2.86 2.01
N ALA A 36 7.30 3.12 3.14
CA ALA A 36 7.24 4.41 3.81
C ALA A 36 7.86 5.53 2.96
N ASP A 37 9.01 5.27 2.31
CA ASP A 37 9.68 6.22 1.42
C ASP A 37 8.81 6.55 0.19
N LEU A 38 8.16 5.53 -0.39
CA LEU A 38 7.19 5.69 -1.47
C LEU A 38 5.98 6.52 -1.02
N ASP A 39 5.43 6.27 0.18
CA ASP A 39 4.26 7.01 0.68
C ASP A 39 4.62 8.47 0.98
N ASN A 40 5.80 8.72 1.54
CA ASN A 40 6.33 10.07 1.74
C ASN A 40 6.47 10.81 0.41
N LYS A 41 7.04 10.18 -0.61
CA LYS A 41 7.18 10.79 -1.94
C LYS A 41 5.83 11.04 -2.60
N LEU A 42 4.87 10.13 -2.45
CA LEU A 42 3.51 10.31 -2.94
C LEU A 42 2.81 11.50 -2.29
N ASN A 43 2.96 11.66 -0.97
CA ASN A 43 2.41 12.79 -0.25
C ASN A 43 3.07 14.11 -0.65
N GLN A 44 4.39 14.12 -0.85
CA GLN A 44 5.11 15.26 -1.41
C GLN A 44 4.54 15.68 -2.78
N ILE A 45 4.38 14.73 -3.71
CA ILE A 45 3.82 15.01 -5.04
C ILE A 45 2.41 15.61 -4.92
N ARG A 46 1.56 15.06 -4.04
CA ARG A 46 0.21 15.56 -3.82
C ARG A 46 0.21 16.99 -3.30
N THR A 47 1.09 17.32 -2.36
CA THR A 47 1.24 18.67 -1.82
C THR A 47 1.74 19.64 -2.89
N GLU A 48 2.82 19.30 -3.61
CA GLU A 48 3.43 20.13 -4.65
C GLU A 48 2.47 20.44 -5.79
N ARG A 49 1.66 19.45 -6.20
CA ARG A 49 0.68 19.60 -7.27
C ARG A 49 -0.68 20.10 -6.78
N ASN A 50 -0.81 20.42 -5.49
CA ASN A 50 -2.07 20.79 -4.83
C ASN A 50 -3.24 19.84 -5.18
N ILE A 51 -2.95 18.54 -5.20
CA ILE A 51 -3.95 17.50 -5.45
C ILE A 51 -4.83 17.41 -4.22
N GLN A 52 -6.14 17.36 -4.45
CA GLN A 52 -7.14 17.20 -3.39
C GLN A 52 -7.68 15.77 -3.40
N PRO A 53 -8.02 15.18 -2.24
CA PRO A 53 -8.68 13.89 -2.20
C PRO A 53 -10.00 13.92 -2.96
N PRO A 54 -10.42 12.79 -3.56
CA PRO A 54 -11.69 12.73 -4.27
C PRO A 54 -12.88 12.99 -3.33
N MET A 55 -13.97 13.51 -3.89
CA MET A 55 -15.23 13.58 -3.14
C MET A 55 -15.87 12.21 -3.06
N MET A 56 -16.44 11.92 -1.89
CA MET A 56 -17.32 10.79 -1.67
C MET A 56 -18.67 11.28 -1.13
N TRP A 57 -19.74 10.60 -1.54
CA TRP A 57 -21.05 10.78 -0.95
C TRP A 57 -21.12 10.01 0.36
N CYS A 58 -21.60 10.64 1.43
CA CYS A 58 -21.86 9.96 2.68
C CYS A 58 -23.38 9.74 2.84
N PRO A 59 -23.85 8.48 2.90
CA PRO A 59 -25.28 8.19 3.03
C PRO A 59 -25.83 8.57 4.42
N LYS A 60 -24.98 8.71 5.45
CA LYS A 60 -25.40 9.00 6.83
C LYS A 60 -25.76 10.47 7.05
N CYS A 61 -24.97 11.39 6.50
CA CYS A 61 -25.21 12.83 6.59
C CYS A 61 -25.80 13.44 5.31
N GLN A 62 -25.92 12.64 4.23
CA GLN A 62 -26.46 13.08 2.93
C GLN A 62 -25.70 14.28 2.33
N GLU A 63 -24.37 14.29 2.51
CA GLU A 63 -23.50 15.34 1.98
C GLU A 63 -22.25 14.74 1.30
N ARG A 64 -21.59 15.55 0.47
CA ARG A 64 -20.30 15.20 -0.13
C ARG A 64 -19.16 15.65 0.77
N HIS A 65 -18.28 14.72 1.12
CA HIS A 65 -17.06 15.00 1.86
C HIS A 65 -15.83 14.58 1.07
N ARG A 66 -14.70 15.22 1.36
CA ARG A 66 -13.41 14.76 0.85
C ARG A 66 -13.10 13.42 1.51
N SER A 67 -12.72 12.43 0.72
CA SER A 67 -12.19 11.18 1.25
C SER A 67 -10.81 11.41 1.87
N LYS A 68 -10.26 10.39 2.51
CA LYS A 68 -8.82 10.35 2.78
C LYS A 68 -8.07 9.95 1.52
N PHE A 69 -6.83 10.40 1.38
CA PHE A 69 -5.92 9.81 0.41
C PHE A 69 -5.65 8.35 0.75
N ARG A 70 -5.47 7.52 -0.29
CA ARG A 70 -4.95 6.17 -0.11
C ARG A 70 -3.44 6.23 0.07
N SER A 71 -2.96 5.51 1.07
CA SER A 71 -1.55 5.22 1.29
C SER A 71 -1.12 3.99 0.50
N ILE A 72 0.19 3.81 0.35
CA ILE A 72 0.79 2.63 -0.27
C ILE A 72 0.93 1.53 0.80
N SER A 73 0.39 0.34 0.52
CA SER A 73 0.62 -0.86 1.33
C SER A 73 1.76 -1.71 0.75
N ILE A 74 2.29 -2.64 1.55
CA ILE A 74 3.30 -3.58 1.06
C ILE A 74 2.78 -4.43 -0.11
N THR A 75 1.51 -4.82 -0.07
CA THR A 75 0.85 -5.54 -1.15
C THR A 75 0.72 -4.69 -2.41
N ALA A 76 0.33 -3.40 -2.28
CA ALA A 76 0.25 -2.48 -3.41
C ALA A 76 1.61 -2.32 -4.10
N MET A 77 2.70 -2.27 -3.33
CA MET A 77 4.06 -2.26 -3.87
C MET A 77 4.36 -3.53 -4.68
N TYR A 78 4.03 -4.72 -4.18
CA TYR A 78 4.26 -5.97 -4.94
C TYR A 78 3.49 -6.02 -6.26
N PHE A 79 2.22 -5.61 -6.25
CA PHE A 79 1.43 -5.52 -7.48
C PHE A 79 2.02 -4.50 -8.46
N ALA A 80 2.61 -3.42 -7.96
CA ALA A 80 3.29 -2.44 -8.79
C ALA A 80 4.57 -2.99 -9.40
N LEU A 81 5.36 -3.75 -8.65
CA LEU A 81 6.55 -4.43 -9.18
C LEU A 81 6.19 -5.35 -10.35
N LYS A 82 5.14 -6.17 -10.18
CA LYS A 82 4.63 -7.01 -11.26
C LYS A 82 4.10 -6.18 -12.44
N LYS A 83 3.36 -5.10 -12.16
CA LYS A 83 2.77 -4.23 -13.19
C LYS A 83 3.82 -3.47 -14.02
N PHE A 84 4.98 -3.19 -13.44
CA PHE A 84 6.07 -2.44 -14.09
C PHE A 84 7.23 -3.34 -14.52
N ASP A 85 7.00 -4.65 -14.59
CA ASP A 85 7.98 -5.66 -15.02
C ASP A 85 9.30 -5.62 -14.21
N ASN A 86 9.21 -5.19 -12.94
CA ASN A 86 10.33 -5.15 -11.99
C ASN A 86 10.54 -6.48 -11.25
N CYS A 87 9.64 -7.44 -11.42
CA CYS A 87 9.80 -8.81 -10.99
C CYS A 87 9.07 -9.76 -11.93
N THR A 88 9.53 -11.01 -11.95
CA THR A 88 8.89 -12.12 -12.66
C THR A 88 7.64 -12.60 -11.92
N GLU A 89 6.78 -13.36 -12.61
CA GLU A 89 5.61 -13.99 -11.99
C GLU A 89 5.97 -14.90 -10.81
N ILE A 90 7.12 -15.57 -10.89
CA ILE A 90 7.62 -16.47 -9.84
C ILE A 90 8.01 -15.65 -8.60
N GLU A 91 8.83 -14.60 -8.78
CA GLU A 91 9.24 -13.70 -7.71
C GLU A 91 8.03 -13.01 -7.07
N PHE A 92 7.03 -12.57 -7.85
CA PHE A 92 5.81 -11.99 -7.33
C PHE A 92 5.06 -12.95 -6.40
N LYS A 93 4.91 -14.22 -6.80
CA LYS A 93 4.25 -15.24 -5.96
C LYS A 93 5.04 -15.52 -4.68
N GLU A 94 6.37 -15.53 -4.76
CA GLU A 94 7.24 -15.68 -3.60
C GLU A 94 7.11 -14.51 -2.62
N LEU A 95 7.06 -13.26 -3.11
CA LEU A 95 6.84 -12.07 -2.29
C LEU A 95 5.53 -12.15 -1.51
N ILE A 96 4.44 -12.53 -2.18
CA ILE A 96 3.11 -12.67 -1.55
C ILE A 96 3.12 -13.78 -0.50
N LYS A 97 3.74 -14.93 -0.81
CA LYS A 97 3.86 -16.06 0.13
C LYS A 97 4.67 -15.67 1.36
N ASN A 98 5.86 -15.09 1.17
CA ASN A 98 6.76 -14.69 2.25
C ASN A 98 6.13 -13.61 3.13
N TRP A 99 5.41 -12.66 2.52
CA TRP A 99 4.62 -11.67 3.24
C TRP A 99 3.55 -12.31 4.12
N LYS A 100 2.77 -13.26 3.59
CA LYS A 100 1.71 -13.93 4.35
C LYS A 100 2.27 -14.60 5.61
N VAL A 101 3.33 -15.40 5.46
CA VAL A 101 4.01 -16.06 6.58
C VAL A 101 4.47 -15.04 7.62
N TYR A 102 5.17 -13.99 7.19
CA TYR A 102 5.67 -12.95 8.10
C TYR A 102 4.54 -12.18 8.81
N SER A 103 3.45 -11.88 8.11
CA SER A 103 2.31 -11.15 8.67
C SER A 103 1.60 -11.94 9.76
N GLU A 104 1.50 -13.26 9.59
CA GLU A 104 0.92 -14.18 10.57
C GLU A 104 1.86 -14.33 11.78
N GLU A 105 3.15 -14.56 11.55
CA GLU A 105 4.16 -14.70 12.61
C GLU A 105 4.31 -13.43 13.47
N LYS A 106 4.24 -12.25 12.85
CA LYS A 106 4.40 -10.97 13.55
C LYS A 106 3.07 -10.33 13.95
N ASN A 107 1.93 -10.90 13.53
CA ASN A 107 0.60 -10.38 13.77
C ASN A 107 0.49 -8.89 13.39
N ILE A 108 0.85 -8.58 12.14
CA ILE A 108 0.83 -7.21 11.59
C ILE A 108 -0.03 -7.10 10.34
N ASP A 109 -0.58 -5.91 10.11
CA ASP A 109 -1.38 -5.59 8.93
C ASP A 109 -0.52 -5.22 7.71
N ILE A 110 -1.18 -4.96 6.57
CA ILE A 110 -0.54 -4.57 5.29
C ILE A 110 0.22 -3.24 5.32
N TYR A 111 0.11 -2.48 6.42
CA TYR A 111 0.84 -1.23 6.66
C TYR A 111 1.94 -1.41 7.72
N GLY A 112 2.15 -2.64 8.22
CA GLY A 112 3.17 -2.95 9.21
C GLY A 112 2.77 -2.63 10.64
N LYS A 113 1.48 -2.38 10.91
CA LYS A 113 0.97 -2.10 12.25
C LYS A 113 0.53 -3.38 12.93
N GLU A 114 0.81 -3.51 14.22
CA GLU A 114 0.35 -4.65 15.02
C GLU A 114 -1.19 -4.72 14.98
N MET A 115 -1.70 -5.90 14.64
CA MET A 115 -3.12 -6.17 14.74
C MET A 115 -3.45 -6.38 16.21
N ALA A 116 -4.45 -5.67 16.72
CA ALA A 116 -4.99 -6.00 18.03
C ALA A 116 -5.36 -7.50 18.02
N LYS A 117 -4.88 -8.26 19.02
CA LYS A 117 -5.32 -9.65 19.21
C LYS A 117 -6.82 -9.60 19.47
N SER A 118 -7.64 -9.70 18.43
CA SER A 118 -9.03 -10.09 18.63
C SER A 118 -8.94 -11.49 19.23
N ASN A 119 -9.31 -11.63 20.50
CA ASN A 119 -9.56 -12.92 21.09
C ASN A 119 -10.58 -13.62 20.20
N LEU A 120 -10.11 -14.45 19.26
CA LEU A 120 -10.93 -15.45 18.62
C LEU A 120 -11.12 -16.52 19.69
N THR A 121 -12.03 -16.22 20.62
CA THR A 121 -12.72 -17.19 21.42
C THR A 121 -13.15 -18.29 20.46
N GLN A 122 -12.63 -19.49 20.71
CA GLN A 122 -13.09 -20.72 20.11
C GLN A 122 -14.61 -20.73 20.16
N SER A 123 -15.27 -20.54 19.01
CA SER A 123 -16.64 -21.01 18.84
C SER A 123 -16.54 -22.44 18.32
N THR A 124 -16.25 -23.35 19.24
CA THR A 124 -16.84 -24.69 19.20
C THR A 124 -18.36 -24.57 19.19
N LYS A 125 -19.00 -25.61 18.64
CA LYS A 125 -20.45 -25.95 18.62
C LYS A 125 -21.15 -25.55 17.31
N ALA A 126 -21.90 -26.43 16.66
CA ALA A 126 -22.34 -27.80 16.98
C ALA A 126 -22.58 -28.57 15.68
#